data_AF-A0A553QKE3-F1
#
_entry.id   AF-A0A553QKE3-F1
#
_cell.length_a   1.000
_cell.length_b   1.000
_cell.length_c   1.000
_cell.angle_alpha   90.00
_cell.angle_beta   90.00
_cell.angle_gamma   90.00
#
_symmetry.space_group_name_H-M   'P 1'
#
loop_
_entity.id
_entity.type
_entity.pdbx_description
1 polymer ?
#
loop_
_entity_poly.entity_id
_entity_poly.type
_entity_poly.pdbx_seq_one_letter_code
_entity_poly.pdbx_strand_id
1 'polypeptide(L)'
;MACAYTRRVRVMTAGACLFSWLIAASLLLHPVSSKPGSLRVITDANWEEILTGEWMIEFFAPWCPACQQLQPVWNQFAEWGEDMGVNIAKVDVTEQPGLSGRFIITALPTIYHCKDGVFRRYQGPRSKDDFLSFIDEKKWQSVEPVSSWFGPSSFLMNAMSGLFKLSMFIRHCHNYLTEQMGVPVWGSYGIFALATLLSGLILGLVLVFIADFVFPSRRFAPDYHHRKLPAGQMRLLQQSEDEQEADGEEEDDEDEYEGKHEEWQPMGEVDALRRRGLNVPEEDT
;
A
#
# COMPACT_ATOMS: atom_id res chain seq x y z
N MET A 1 63.37 -56.39 57.01
CA MET A 1 61.90 -56.63 57.00
C MET A 1 61.30 -55.67 58.02
N ALA A 2 60.25 -54.87 57.84
CA ALA A 2 59.22 -54.68 56.82
C ALA A 2 58.69 -53.23 57.04
N CYS A 3 58.45 -52.41 56.00
CA CYS A 3 57.16 -52.19 55.32
C CYS A 3 56.23 -51.14 55.99
N ALA A 4 56.01 -50.03 55.26
CA ALA A 4 54.81 -49.19 55.07
C ALA A 4 53.91 -48.79 56.26
N TYR A 5 53.61 -47.48 56.40
CA TYR A 5 52.42 -46.84 55.77
C TYR A 5 52.13 -45.47 56.40
N THR A 6 52.03 -44.47 55.54
CA THR A 6 51.75 -43.05 55.80
C THR A 6 50.26 -42.73 55.71
N ARG A 7 49.87 -41.58 56.31
CA ARG A 7 48.73 -40.68 56.00
C ARG A 7 47.65 -40.55 57.08
N ARG A 8 47.70 -39.43 57.81
CA ARG A 8 46.53 -38.62 58.19
C ARG A 8 46.95 -37.16 58.09
N VAL A 9 45.99 -36.25 57.88
CA VAL A 9 46.14 -34.78 57.71
C VAL A 9 46.31 -34.32 56.25
N ARG A 10 45.25 -34.41 55.44
CA ARG A 10 45.01 -33.50 54.29
C ARG A 10 43.59 -33.64 53.73
N VAL A 11 42.56 -33.22 54.46
CA VAL A 11 41.19 -33.20 53.89
C VAL A 11 40.38 -31.95 54.26
N MET A 12 40.71 -31.19 55.31
CA MET A 12 39.80 -30.15 55.83
C MET A 12 40.03 -28.71 55.32
N THR A 13 41.04 -28.44 54.48
CA THR A 13 41.30 -27.08 53.97
C THR A 13 40.83 -26.84 52.53
N ALA A 14 40.43 -27.88 51.78
CA ALA A 14 39.98 -27.73 50.40
C ALA A 14 38.48 -27.37 50.27
N GLY A 15 37.66 -27.71 51.28
CA GLY A 15 36.22 -27.47 51.23
C GLY A 15 35.81 -26.01 51.42
N ALA A 16 36.55 -25.24 52.22
CA ALA A 16 36.17 -23.86 52.54
C ALA A 16 36.36 -22.88 51.36
N CYS A 17 37.37 -23.10 50.50
CA CYS A 17 37.60 -22.25 49.33
C CYS A 17 36.58 -22.50 48.20
N LEU A 18 36.08 -23.72 48.06
CA LEU A 18 35.10 -24.07 47.03
C LEU A 18 33.71 -23.51 47.33
N PHE A 19 33.30 -23.47 48.60
CA PHE A 19 32.04 -22.84 49.01
C PHE A 19 32.07 -21.31 48.87
N SER A 20 33.21 -20.66 49.13
CA SER A 20 33.36 -19.21 48.95
C SER A 20 33.32 -18.81 47.47
N TRP A 21 33.86 -19.63 46.58
CA TRP A 21 33.80 -19.42 45.12
C TRP A 21 32.38 -19.63 44.55
N LEU A 22 31.62 -20.58 45.08
CA LEU A 22 30.23 -20.84 44.67
C LEU A 22 29.27 -19.72 45.09
N ILE A 23 29.50 -19.08 46.24
CA ILE A 23 28.71 -17.92 46.70
C ILE A 23 29.07 -16.67 45.90
N ALA A 24 30.36 -16.48 45.57
CA ALA A 24 30.80 -15.38 44.69
C ALA A 24 30.31 -15.53 43.24
N ALA A 25 30.26 -16.76 42.70
CA ALA A 25 29.72 -17.05 41.38
C ALA A 25 28.19 -16.86 41.32
N SER A 26 27.48 -17.09 42.43
CA SER A 26 26.04 -16.87 42.52
C SER A 26 25.66 -15.37 42.60
N LEU A 27 26.59 -14.50 43.00
CA LEU A 27 26.39 -13.04 43.04
C LEU A 27 26.72 -12.32 41.71
N LEU A 28 27.24 -13.05 40.72
CA LEU A 28 27.47 -12.51 39.36
C LEU A 28 26.36 -12.89 38.36
N LEU A 29 25.40 -13.72 38.75
CA LEU A 29 24.15 -13.91 38.00
C LEU A 29 23.09 -12.93 38.52
N HIS A 30 23.35 -11.64 38.34
CA HIS A 30 22.21 -10.74 38.19
C HIS A 30 21.53 -11.13 36.88
N PRO A 31 20.22 -11.43 36.85
CA PRO A 31 19.52 -11.44 35.58
C PRO A 31 19.78 -10.07 34.96
N VAL A 32 20.35 -10.04 33.76
CA VAL A 32 20.28 -8.83 32.92
C VAL A 32 18.80 -8.53 32.82
N SER A 33 18.36 -7.55 33.62
CA SER A 33 17.03 -7.00 33.54
C SER A 33 16.96 -6.36 32.16
N SER A 34 16.44 -7.09 31.17
CA SER A 34 16.03 -6.44 29.93
C SER A 34 14.99 -5.40 30.34
N LYS A 35 15.26 -4.13 30.05
CA LYS A 35 14.28 -3.05 30.22
C LYS A 35 12.98 -3.54 29.56
N PRO A 36 11.85 -3.55 30.28
CA PRO A 36 10.59 -4.01 29.70
C PRO A 36 10.19 -3.13 28.52
N GLY A 37 10.37 -3.65 27.31
CA GLY A 37 9.59 -3.32 26.13
C GLY A 37 9.75 -1.91 25.54
N SER A 38 10.98 -1.48 25.24
CA SER A 38 11.18 -0.21 24.52
C SER A 38 10.61 -0.22 23.09
N LEU A 39 10.37 -1.41 22.52
CA LEU A 39 9.72 -1.58 21.21
C LEU A 39 8.22 -1.80 21.38
N ARG A 40 7.42 -0.88 20.84
CA ARG A 40 5.95 -0.95 20.85
C ARG A 40 5.40 -1.59 19.58
N VAL A 41 4.28 -2.30 19.70
CA VAL A 41 3.55 -2.87 18.55
C VAL A 41 2.33 -2.00 18.27
N ILE A 42 2.25 -1.47 17.05
CA ILE A 42 1.14 -0.64 16.60
C ILE A 42 0.21 -1.46 15.70
N THR A 43 -1.07 -1.36 15.99
CA THR A 43 -2.19 -2.06 15.38
C THR A 43 -3.27 -1.06 14.97
N ASP A 44 -4.24 -1.50 14.17
CA ASP A 44 -5.41 -0.69 13.80
C ASP A 44 -6.19 -0.14 15.01
N ALA A 45 -6.04 -0.73 16.21
CA ALA A 45 -6.75 -0.32 17.42
C ALA A 45 -6.05 0.79 18.22
N ASN A 46 -4.72 0.91 18.13
CA ASN A 46 -3.92 1.82 18.97
C ASN A 46 -3.07 2.82 18.16
N TRP A 47 -3.22 2.85 16.83
CA TRP A 47 -2.43 3.72 15.96
C TRP A 47 -2.54 5.21 16.30
N GLU A 48 -3.64 5.66 16.91
CA GLU A 48 -3.81 7.06 17.32
C GLU A 48 -2.75 7.53 18.33
N GLU A 49 -2.15 6.61 19.10
CA GLU A 49 -1.06 6.92 20.04
C GLU A 49 0.14 7.58 19.34
N ILE A 50 0.39 7.23 18.07
CA ILE A 50 1.53 7.75 17.31
C ILE A 50 1.36 9.23 16.93
N LEU A 51 0.15 9.78 17.07
CA LEU A 51 -0.15 11.17 16.75
C LEU A 51 0.35 12.14 17.82
N THR A 52 0.67 11.63 19.02
CA THR A 52 1.11 12.45 20.16
C THR A 52 2.55 12.15 20.53
N GLY A 53 3.38 13.19 20.64
CA GLY A 53 4.80 13.03 20.94
C GLY A 53 5.64 12.63 19.72
N GLU A 54 6.82 12.08 19.99
CA GLU A 54 7.79 11.70 18.96
C GLU A 54 7.89 10.17 18.82
N TRP A 55 7.77 9.70 17.58
CA TRP A 55 7.71 8.28 17.25
C TRP A 55 8.58 7.94 16.04
N MET A 56 9.21 6.77 16.08
CA MET A 56 9.84 6.12 14.95
C MET A 56 9.13 4.80 14.69
N ILE A 57 8.59 4.61 13.49
CA ILE A 57 7.69 3.51 13.15
C ILE A 57 8.25 2.75 11.95
N GLU A 58 8.52 1.47 12.13
CA GLU A 58 8.89 0.55 11.05
C GLU A 58 7.67 -0.22 10.56
N PHE A 59 7.41 -0.17 9.25
CA PHE A 59 6.49 -1.08 8.57
C PHE A 59 7.27 -2.25 7.98
N PHE A 60 6.94 -3.47 8.41
CA PHE A 60 7.64 -4.69 8.04
C PHE A 60 6.68 -5.82 7.66
N ALA A 61 7.21 -6.89 7.07
CA ALA A 61 6.51 -8.15 6.88
C ALA A 61 7.43 -9.34 7.25
N PRO A 62 6.91 -10.41 7.85
CA PRO A 62 7.72 -11.52 8.35
C PRO A 62 8.41 -12.32 7.24
N TRP A 63 7.84 -12.36 6.05
CA TRP A 63 8.40 -13.05 4.88
C TRP A 63 9.43 -12.20 4.12
N CYS A 64 9.61 -10.91 4.45
CA CYS A 64 10.50 -10.02 3.71
C CYS A 64 11.96 -10.16 4.20
N PRO A 65 12.91 -10.60 3.33
CA PRO A 65 14.30 -10.81 3.74
C PRO A 65 15.00 -9.53 4.22
N ALA A 66 14.73 -8.39 3.58
CA ALA A 66 15.31 -7.10 3.99
C ALA A 66 14.78 -6.66 5.36
N CYS A 67 13.52 -6.95 5.69
CA CYS A 67 12.96 -6.68 7.02
C CYS A 67 13.64 -7.55 8.08
N GLN A 68 13.84 -8.85 7.81
CA GLN A 68 14.50 -9.77 8.75
C GLN A 68 15.92 -9.30 9.11
N GLN A 69 16.65 -8.73 8.15
CA GLN A 69 17.99 -8.16 8.40
C GLN A 69 17.93 -6.87 9.24
N LEU A 70 16.86 -6.09 9.12
CA LEU A 70 16.67 -4.84 9.86
C LEU A 70 16.20 -5.08 11.31
N GLN A 71 15.42 -6.14 11.57
CA GLN A 71 14.89 -6.46 12.90
C GLN A 71 15.93 -6.42 14.04
N PRO A 72 17.11 -7.04 13.96
CA PRO A 72 18.09 -6.96 15.05
C PRO A 72 18.59 -5.53 15.30
N VAL A 73 18.78 -4.74 14.23
CA VAL A 73 19.20 -3.34 14.32
C VAL A 73 18.09 -2.48 14.92
N TRP A 74 16.84 -2.70 14.50
CA TRP A 74 15.67 -1.98 15.01
C TRP A 74 15.43 -2.26 16.49
N ASN A 75 15.59 -3.51 16.94
CA ASN A 75 15.49 -3.88 18.35
C ASN A 75 16.59 -3.21 19.19
N GLN A 76 17.83 -3.17 18.68
CA GLN A 76 18.92 -2.47 19.37
C GLN A 76 18.73 -0.96 19.40
N PHE A 77 18.15 -0.38 18.35
CA PHE A 77 17.76 1.04 18.35
C PHE A 77 16.64 1.30 19.36
N ALA A 78 15.66 0.39 19.44
CA ALA A 78 14.55 0.48 20.39
C ALA A 78 15.05 0.69 21.83
N GLU A 79 16.09 -0.03 22.27
CA GLU A 79 16.66 0.09 23.63
C GLU A 79 17.04 1.52 24.05
N TRP A 80 17.33 2.42 23.10
CA TRP A 80 17.73 3.81 23.34
C TRP A 80 16.58 4.81 23.25
N GLY A 81 15.39 4.36 22.83
CA GLY A 81 14.24 5.23 22.61
C GLY A 81 13.84 6.02 23.85
N GLU A 82 13.71 5.35 25.00
CA GLU A 82 13.39 5.98 26.28
C GLU A 82 14.42 7.05 26.67
N ASP A 83 15.71 6.76 26.48
CA ASP A 83 16.80 7.66 26.89
C ASP A 83 16.85 8.93 26.01
N MET A 84 16.38 8.84 24.76
CA MET A 84 16.26 9.98 23.83
C MET A 84 14.89 10.66 23.83
N GLY A 85 13.90 10.12 24.57
CA GLY A 85 12.53 10.61 24.57
C GLY A 85 11.76 10.37 23.26
N VAL A 86 12.12 9.32 22.51
CA VAL A 86 11.42 8.88 21.29
C VAL A 86 10.82 7.50 21.47
N ASN A 87 9.55 7.33 21.11
CA ASN A 87 8.90 6.04 21.13
C ASN A 87 9.25 5.26 19.85
N ILE A 88 9.62 3.99 19.99
CA ILE A 88 10.03 3.16 18.85
C ILE A 88 8.99 2.07 18.66
N ALA A 89 8.47 1.96 17.45
CA ALA A 89 7.33 1.12 17.11
C ALA A 89 7.59 0.27 15.87
N LYS A 90 6.84 -0.83 15.77
CA LYS A 90 6.74 -1.64 14.55
C LYS A 90 5.29 -1.97 14.21
N VAL A 91 5.03 -2.10 12.92
CA VAL A 91 3.74 -2.47 12.33
C VAL A 91 3.94 -3.62 11.36
N ASP A 92 3.25 -4.72 11.59
CA ASP A 92 3.19 -5.83 10.64
C ASP A 92 2.09 -5.54 9.59
N VAL A 93 2.50 -5.31 8.34
CA VAL A 93 1.55 -4.99 7.26
C VAL A 93 0.74 -6.21 6.80
N THR A 94 1.13 -7.42 7.20
CA THR A 94 0.39 -8.65 6.88
C THR A 94 -0.81 -8.86 7.81
N GLU A 95 -0.68 -8.44 9.07
CA GLU A 95 -1.75 -8.50 10.06
C GLU A 95 -2.61 -7.22 10.08
N GLN A 96 -2.04 -6.08 9.68
CA GLN A 96 -2.67 -4.76 9.76
C GLN A 96 -2.88 -4.14 8.35
N PRO A 97 -3.77 -4.70 7.51
CA PRO A 97 -4.00 -4.18 6.15
C PRO A 97 -4.59 -2.77 6.17
N GLY A 98 -5.31 -2.40 7.24
CA GLY A 98 -5.82 -1.05 7.45
C GLY A 98 -4.73 0.00 7.55
N LEU A 99 -3.72 -0.27 8.38
CA LEU A 99 -2.56 0.59 8.53
C LEU A 99 -1.71 0.66 7.26
N SER A 100 -1.55 -0.48 6.57
CA SER A 100 -0.87 -0.52 5.27
C SER A 100 -1.52 0.44 4.26
N GLY A 101 -2.85 0.40 4.15
CA GLY A 101 -3.61 1.32 3.29
C GLY A 101 -3.57 2.78 3.77
N ARG A 102 -3.67 3.02 5.08
CA ARG A 102 -3.65 4.36 5.70
C ARG A 102 -2.34 5.11 5.47
N PHE A 103 -1.22 4.41 5.43
CA PHE A 103 0.11 4.98 5.19
C PHE A 103 0.60 4.79 3.75
N ILE A 104 -0.23 4.18 2.89
CA ILE A 104 0.08 3.81 1.50
C ILE A 104 1.46 3.13 1.43
N ILE A 105 1.62 2.05 2.19
CA ILE A 105 2.88 1.31 2.21
C ILE A 105 3.01 0.50 0.92
N THR A 106 3.86 0.98 0.00
CA THR A 106 4.10 0.34 -1.29
C THR A 106 5.39 -0.50 -1.33
N ALA A 107 6.30 -0.28 -0.38
CA ALA A 107 7.58 -0.98 -0.31
C ALA A 107 7.96 -1.27 1.14
N LEU A 108 8.76 -2.31 1.35
CA LEU A 108 9.23 -2.74 2.66
C LEU A 108 10.77 -2.91 2.68
N PRO A 109 11.43 -2.65 3.82
CA PRO A 109 10.90 -1.95 4.98
C PRO A 109 10.76 -0.45 4.71
N THR A 110 9.66 0.13 5.19
CA THR A 110 9.42 1.59 5.15
C THR A 110 9.40 2.11 6.58
N ILE A 111 10.12 3.21 6.82
CA ILE A 111 10.24 3.82 8.16
C ILE A 111 9.68 5.23 8.09
N TYR A 112 8.85 5.56 9.08
CA TYR A 112 8.33 6.90 9.29
C TYR A 112 8.77 7.45 10.63
N HIS A 113 9.16 8.71 10.63
CA HIS A 113 9.24 9.55 11.81
C HIS A 113 7.93 10.30 11.95
N CYS A 114 7.34 10.32 13.14
CA CYS A 114 6.18 11.13 13.47
C CYS A 114 6.53 12.02 14.64
N LYS A 115 6.20 13.31 14.55
CA LYS A 115 6.28 14.23 15.67
C LYS A 115 5.01 15.05 15.72
N ASP A 116 4.22 14.85 16.77
CA ASP A 116 2.95 15.54 17.01
C ASP A 116 2.02 15.51 15.78
N GLY A 117 1.89 14.32 15.18
CA GLY A 117 1.05 14.07 14.00
C GLY A 117 1.67 14.46 12.65
N VAL A 118 2.88 15.04 12.64
CA VAL A 118 3.61 15.35 11.41
C VAL A 118 4.52 14.20 11.03
N PHE A 119 4.14 13.49 9.97
CA PHE A 119 4.87 12.34 9.46
C PHE A 119 5.95 12.74 8.46
N ARG A 120 7.10 12.08 8.52
CA ARG A 120 8.25 12.24 7.62
C ARG A 120 8.79 10.87 7.26
N ARG A 121 8.99 10.62 5.96
CA ARG A 121 9.55 9.34 5.52
C ARG A 121 11.06 9.35 5.70
N TYR A 122 11.59 8.37 6.43
CA TYR A 122 13.03 8.21 6.60
C TYR A 122 13.66 7.64 5.33
N GLN A 123 14.73 8.26 4.84
CA GLN A 123 15.44 7.88 3.62
C GLN A 123 16.94 7.62 3.84
N GLY A 124 17.39 7.64 5.10
CA GLY A 124 18.80 7.41 5.45
C GLY A 124 19.20 5.92 5.45
N PRO A 125 20.48 5.63 5.73
CA PRO A 125 20.96 4.27 5.89
C PRO A 125 20.32 3.62 7.13
N ARG A 126 20.04 2.31 7.06
CA ARG A 126 19.28 1.60 8.10
C ARG A 126 20.19 1.00 9.17
N SER A 127 21.16 1.77 9.65
CA SER A 127 22.05 1.37 10.74
C SER A 127 21.57 1.97 12.08
N LYS A 128 21.99 1.36 13.18
CA LYS A 128 21.65 1.85 14.53
C LYS A 128 22.15 3.29 14.72
N ASP A 129 23.40 3.57 14.37
CA ASP A 129 24.03 4.87 14.58
C ASP A 129 23.38 5.96 13.72
N ASP A 130 22.93 5.61 12.52
CA ASP A 130 22.17 6.52 11.65
C ASP A 130 20.79 6.86 12.24
N PHE A 131 20.11 5.90 12.87
CA PHE A 131 18.85 6.18 13.56
C PHE A 131 19.05 7.05 14.80
N LEU A 132 20.08 6.78 15.60
CA LEU A 132 20.43 7.58 16.77
C LEU A 132 20.73 9.02 16.36
N SER A 133 21.64 9.22 15.40
CA SER A 133 22.01 10.56 14.93
C SER A 133 20.85 11.30 14.25
N PHE A 134 19.92 10.58 13.62
CA PHE A 134 18.73 11.20 13.01
C PHE A 134 17.83 11.87 14.05
N ILE A 135 17.69 11.27 15.23
CA ILE A 135 16.90 11.81 16.34
C ILE A 135 17.70 12.85 17.13
N ASP A 136 18.92 12.52 17.56
CA ASP A 136 19.75 13.36 18.42
C ASP A 136 20.13 14.69 17.75
N GLU A 137 20.63 14.62 16.51
CA GLU A 137 20.97 15.81 15.73
C GLU A 137 19.75 16.48 15.06
N LYS A 138 18.54 15.94 15.28
CA LYS A 138 17.28 16.44 14.70
C LYS A 138 17.30 16.56 13.18
N LYS A 139 17.98 15.63 12.49
CA LYS A 139 18.06 15.58 11.01
C LYS A 139 16.68 15.49 10.35
N TRP A 140 15.66 15.02 11.07
CA TRP A 140 14.26 15.05 10.61
C TRP A 140 13.75 16.46 10.26
N GLN A 141 14.35 17.54 10.77
CA GLN A 141 13.92 18.91 10.43
C GLN A 141 14.16 19.27 8.96
N SER A 142 15.17 18.69 8.32
CA SER A 142 15.45 18.91 6.90
C SER A 142 14.68 17.95 5.98
N VAL A 143 13.97 16.96 6.54
CA VAL A 143 13.14 16.04 5.78
C VAL A 143 11.75 16.64 5.61
N GLU A 144 11.30 16.71 4.36
CA GLU A 144 9.97 17.22 4.02
C GLU A 144 8.88 16.35 4.67
N PRO A 145 7.89 16.97 5.34
CA PRO A 145 6.76 16.24 5.89
C PRO A 145 5.86 15.72 4.77
N VAL A 146 5.22 14.59 5.04
CA VAL A 146 4.12 14.10 4.20
C VAL A 146 3.02 15.16 4.24
N SER A 147 2.55 15.58 3.06
CA SER A 147 1.50 16.58 2.96
C SER A 147 0.25 16.15 3.76
N SER A 148 -0.44 17.11 4.38
CA SER A 148 -1.63 16.85 5.19
C SER A 148 -2.78 16.19 4.41
N TRP A 149 -2.86 16.40 3.10
CA TRP A 149 -3.86 15.78 2.21
C TRP A 149 -3.65 14.26 2.02
N PHE A 150 -2.39 13.82 2.04
CA PHE A 150 -2.01 12.40 2.03
C PHE A 150 -1.62 11.90 3.43
N GLY A 151 -1.85 12.70 4.47
CA GLY A 151 -1.55 12.32 5.84
C GLY A 151 -2.48 11.20 6.31
N PRO A 152 -2.02 10.29 7.18
CA PRO A 152 -2.80 9.15 7.63
C PRO A 152 -4.12 9.55 8.26
N SER A 153 -4.19 10.69 8.96
CA SER A 153 -5.42 11.21 9.58
C SER A 153 -6.45 11.84 8.62
N SER A 154 -6.14 11.94 7.32
CA SER A 154 -7.03 12.54 6.33
C SER A 154 -8.25 11.65 6.00
N PHE A 155 -9.32 12.28 5.51
CA PHE A 155 -10.49 11.55 5.01
C PHE A 155 -10.12 10.54 3.90
N LEU A 156 -9.22 10.93 3.00
CA LEU A 156 -8.77 10.08 1.89
C LEU A 156 -8.04 8.84 2.44
N MET A 157 -7.18 9.00 3.44
CA MET A 157 -6.47 7.86 4.04
C MET A 157 -7.38 6.97 4.89
N ASN A 158 -8.43 7.52 5.53
CA ASN A 158 -9.49 6.70 6.13
C ASN A 158 -10.20 5.84 5.06
N ALA A 159 -10.55 6.44 3.92
CA ALA A 159 -11.18 5.72 2.81
C ALA A 159 -10.25 4.63 2.22
N MET A 160 -8.97 4.95 2.02
CA MET A 160 -7.97 3.97 1.54
C MET A 160 -7.78 2.82 2.53
N SER A 161 -7.74 3.11 3.83
CA SER A 161 -7.71 2.07 4.88
C SER A 161 -8.93 1.15 4.79
N GLY A 162 -10.13 1.72 4.61
CA GLY A 162 -11.36 0.98 4.40
C GLY A 162 -11.31 0.10 3.14
N LEU A 163 -10.80 0.62 2.02
CA LEU A 163 -10.65 -0.13 0.78
C LEU A 163 -9.71 -1.34 0.93
N PHE A 164 -8.57 -1.17 1.61
CA PHE A 164 -7.63 -2.26 1.87
C PHE A 164 -8.24 -3.33 2.76
N LYS A 165 -8.96 -2.94 3.83
CA LYS A 165 -9.70 -3.88 4.68
C LYS A 165 -10.76 -4.63 3.89
N LEU A 166 -11.51 -3.93 3.05
CA LEU A 166 -12.52 -4.55 2.19
C LEU A 166 -11.89 -5.54 1.20
N SER A 167 -10.77 -5.18 0.57
CA SER A 167 -10.05 -6.05 -0.36
C SER A 167 -9.59 -7.34 0.33
N MET A 168 -9.00 -7.23 1.52
CA MET A 168 -8.58 -8.40 2.30
C MET A 168 -9.76 -9.25 2.77
N PHE A 169 -10.87 -8.62 3.15
CA PHE A 169 -12.10 -9.33 3.50
C PHE A 169 -12.66 -10.13 2.33
N ILE A 170 -12.74 -9.53 1.13
CA ILE A 170 -13.20 -10.22 -0.09
C ILE A 170 -12.30 -11.43 -0.38
N ARG A 171 -10.98 -11.26 -0.29
CA ARG A 171 -10.02 -12.37 -0.46
C ARG A 171 -10.24 -13.47 0.57
N HIS A 172 -10.48 -13.12 1.83
CA HIS A 172 -10.76 -14.08 2.89
C HIS A 172 -12.05 -14.86 2.61
N CYS A 173 -13.12 -14.17 2.20
CA CYS A 173 -14.37 -14.82 1.77
C CYS A 173 -14.17 -15.73 0.55
N HIS A 174 -13.37 -15.32 -0.43
CA HIS A 174 -13.07 -16.14 -1.61
C HIS A 174 -12.41 -17.45 -1.20
N ASN A 175 -11.33 -17.35 -0.41
CA ASN A 175 -10.60 -18.52 0.08
C ASN A 175 -11.49 -19.41 0.96
N TYR A 176 -12.34 -18.81 1.79
CA TYR A 176 -13.31 -19.57 2.58
C TYR A 176 -14.30 -20.35 1.71
N LEU A 177 -14.85 -19.72 0.66
CA LEU A 177 -15.77 -20.38 -0.27
C LEU A 177 -15.09 -21.51 -1.06
N THR A 178 -13.85 -21.31 -1.50
CA THR A 178 -13.14 -22.29 -2.32
C THR A 178 -12.55 -23.43 -1.50
N GLU A 179 -11.98 -23.14 -0.33
CA GLU A 179 -11.29 -24.14 0.51
C GLU A 179 -12.23 -24.87 1.47
N GLN A 180 -13.15 -24.16 2.15
CA GLN A 180 -14.00 -24.77 3.19
C GLN A 180 -15.32 -25.28 2.63
N MET A 181 -15.96 -24.52 1.74
CA MET A 181 -17.24 -24.90 1.13
C MET A 181 -17.05 -25.73 -0.16
N GLY A 182 -15.81 -25.88 -0.64
CA GLY A 182 -15.48 -26.64 -1.85
C GLY A 182 -16.07 -26.06 -3.14
N VAL A 183 -16.48 -24.79 -3.12
CA VAL A 183 -17.05 -24.13 -4.31
C VAL A 183 -15.93 -23.96 -5.34
N PRO A 184 -16.12 -24.34 -6.60
CA PRO A 184 -15.12 -24.11 -7.62
C PRO A 184 -14.86 -22.61 -7.80
N VAL A 185 -13.66 -22.26 -8.21
CA VAL A 185 -13.20 -20.86 -8.34
C VAL A 185 -14.18 -20.00 -9.15
N TRP A 186 -14.69 -20.50 -10.28
CA TRP A 186 -15.68 -19.80 -11.11
C TRP A 186 -17.00 -19.52 -10.37
N GLY A 187 -17.43 -20.45 -9.49
CA GLY A 187 -18.65 -20.29 -8.69
C GLY A 187 -18.50 -19.17 -7.65
N SER A 188 -17.33 -19.08 -7.02
CA SER A 188 -17.04 -17.98 -6.09
C SER A 188 -17.07 -16.60 -6.77
N TYR A 189 -16.56 -16.50 -8.01
CA TYR A 189 -16.64 -15.27 -8.80
C TYR A 189 -18.08 -14.92 -9.18
N GLY A 190 -18.91 -15.92 -9.50
CA GLY A 190 -20.35 -15.71 -9.74
C GLY A 190 -21.07 -15.13 -8.52
N ILE A 191 -20.77 -15.63 -7.31
CA ILE A 191 -21.33 -15.11 -6.06
C ILE A 191 -20.90 -13.65 -5.82
N PHE A 192 -19.62 -13.33 -6.00
CA PHE A 192 -19.14 -11.96 -5.85
C PHE A 192 -19.70 -11.01 -6.90
N ALA A 193 -19.84 -11.45 -8.15
CA ALA A 193 -20.45 -10.66 -9.21
C ALA A 193 -21.91 -10.33 -8.87
N LEU A 194 -22.69 -11.32 -8.44
CA LEU A 194 -24.07 -11.12 -8.02
C LEU A 194 -24.17 -10.18 -6.81
N ALA A 195 -23.33 -10.37 -5.79
CA ALA A 195 -23.29 -9.50 -4.62
C ALA A 195 -22.93 -8.04 -4.98
N THR A 196 -21.99 -7.85 -5.91
CA THR A 196 -21.60 -6.53 -6.40
C THR A 196 -22.72 -5.86 -7.20
N LEU A 197 -23.40 -6.60 -8.07
CA LEU A 197 -24.57 -6.10 -8.82
C LEU A 197 -25.71 -5.70 -7.89
N LEU A 198 -26.05 -6.55 -6.91
CA LEU A 198 -27.13 -6.27 -5.95
C LEU A 198 -26.79 -5.08 -5.05
N SER A 199 -25.57 -5.02 -4.51
CA SER A 199 -25.13 -3.88 -3.69
C SER A 199 -25.07 -2.58 -4.49
N GLY A 200 -24.59 -2.62 -5.74
CA GLY A 200 -24.60 -1.47 -6.65
C GLY A 200 -26.01 -0.97 -6.97
N LEU A 201 -26.95 -1.88 -7.23
CA LEU A 201 -28.36 -1.54 -7.46
C LEU A 201 -28.98 -0.88 -6.22
N ILE A 202 -28.75 -1.44 -5.03
CA ILE A 202 -29.25 -0.89 -3.76
C ILE A 202 -28.66 0.50 -3.52
N LEU A 203 -27.35 0.68 -3.67
CA LEU A 203 -26.69 1.97 -3.51
C LEU A 203 -27.21 3.00 -4.53
N GLY A 204 -27.44 2.59 -5.77
CA GLY A 204 -28.04 3.43 -6.81
C GLY A 204 -29.45 3.90 -6.43
N LEU A 205 -30.31 2.98 -5.99
CA LEU A 205 -31.66 3.34 -5.53
C LEU A 205 -31.62 4.29 -4.33
N VAL A 206 -30.77 4.03 -3.34
CA VAL A 206 -30.59 4.91 -2.17
C VAL A 206 -30.11 6.30 -2.59
N LEU A 207 -29.18 6.40 -3.55
CA LEU A 207 -28.72 7.69 -4.07
C LEU A 207 -29.84 8.46 -4.78
N VAL A 208 -30.67 7.80 -5.57
CA VAL A 208 -31.86 8.42 -6.20
C VAL A 208 -32.83 8.93 -5.14
N PHE A 209 -33.13 8.12 -4.12
CA PHE A 209 -33.98 8.56 -3.01
C PHE A 209 -33.41 9.79 -2.30
N ILE A 210 -32.11 9.80 -1.99
CA ILE A 210 -31.47 10.96 -1.37
C ILE A 210 -31.55 12.18 -2.29
N ALA A 211 -31.34 12.03 -3.59
CA ALA A 211 -31.45 13.12 -4.56
C ALA A 211 -32.87 13.69 -4.61
N ASP A 212 -33.91 12.84 -4.57
CA ASP A 212 -35.32 13.26 -4.50
C ASP A 212 -35.65 13.99 -3.19
N PHE A 213 -35.01 13.64 -2.07
CA PHE A 213 -35.16 14.35 -0.79
C PHE A 213 -34.42 15.69 -0.75
N VAL A 214 -33.21 15.76 -1.30
CA VAL A 214 -32.35 16.97 -1.28
C VAL A 214 -32.79 17.99 -2.33
N PHE A 215 -33.21 17.50 -3.50
CA PHE A 215 -33.78 18.30 -4.57
C PHE A 215 -35.23 17.84 -4.78
N PRO A 216 -36.16 18.20 -3.87
CA PRO A 216 -37.56 17.93 -4.11
C PRO A 216 -37.90 18.58 -5.44
N SER A 217 -38.22 17.75 -6.44
CA SER A 217 -38.64 18.24 -7.74
C SER A 217 -39.77 19.24 -7.48
N ARG A 218 -39.46 20.53 -7.60
CA ARG A 218 -40.47 21.57 -7.59
C ARG A 218 -41.28 21.28 -8.84
N ARG A 219 -42.34 20.49 -8.68
CA ARG A 219 -43.38 20.33 -9.69
C ARG A 219 -43.84 21.74 -9.99
N PHE A 220 -43.35 22.27 -11.11
CA PHE A 220 -43.94 23.42 -11.75
C PHE A 220 -45.41 23.04 -11.96
N ALA A 221 -46.31 23.72 -11.26
CA ALA A 221 -47.74 23.51 -11.39
C ALA A 221 -48.15 23.81 -12.86
N PRO A 222 -49.14 23.09 -13.40
CA PRO A 222 -49.48 23.17 -14.81
C PRO A 222 -50.33 24.41 -15.05
N ASP A 223 -49.81 25.39 -15.80
CA ASP A 223 -50.69 26.32 -16.51
C ASP A 223 -49.95 26.90 -17.72
N TYR A 224 -50.17 26.32 -18.89
CA TYR A 224 -49.83 27.00 -20.14
C TYR A 224 -50.97 26.82 -21.12
N HIS A 225 -51.66 27.92 -21.35
CA HIS A 225 -52.75 28.09 -22.29
C HIS A 225 -52.56 27.30 -23.59
N HIS A 226 -53.62 26.57 -23.94
CA HIS A 226 -53.84 25.98 -25.25
C HIS A 226 -53.96 27.09 -26.32
N ARG A 227 -52.85 27.66 -26.78
CA ARG A 227 -52.84 28.51 -27.97
C ARG A 227 -52.64 27.59 -29.18
N LYS A 228 -53.74 27.25 -29.85
CA LYS A 228 -53.73 26.54 -31.15
C LYS A 228 -52.70 27.20 -32.07
N LEU A 229 -51.60 26.52 -32.39
CA LEU A 229 -50.77 26.89 -33.54
C LEU A 229 -51.56 26.59 -34.82
N PRO A 230 -51.50 27.44 -35.85
CA PRO A 230 -52.18 27.17 -37.12
C PRO A 230 -51.54 25.95 -37.78
N ALA A 231 -52.37 25.05 -38.33
CA ALA A 231 -51.96 23.76 -38.91
C ALA A 231 -50.85 23.84 -39.98
N GLY A 232 -50.57 25.03 -40.53
CA GLY A 232 -49.47 25.25 -41.47
C GLY A 232 -48.07 25.18 -40.84
N GLN A 233 -47.93 25.48 -39.54
CA GLN A 233 -46.62 25.53 -38.88
C GLN A 233 -46.16 24.15 -38.39
N MET A 234 -47.10 23.24 -38.11
CA MET A 234 -46.81 21.85 -37.76
C MET A 234 -46.25 21.07 -38.96
N ARG A 235 -46.74 21.38 -40.18
CA ARG A 235 -46.34 20.68 -41.41
C ARG A 235 -44.92 21.00 -41.84
N LEU A 236 -44.42 22.19 -41.49
CA LEU A 236 -43.07 22.65 -41.81
C LEU A 236 -42.03 22.02 -40.87
N LEU A 237 -42.39 21.78 -39.61
CA LEU A 237 -41.55 21.04 -38.65
C LEU A 237 -41.47 19.56 -38.99
N GLN A 238 -42.60 18.95 -39.36
CA GLN A 238 -42.63 17.56 -39.80
C GLN A 238 -41.76 17.36 -41.06
N GLN A 239 -41.84 18.29 -42.02
CA GLN A 239 -41.02 18.24 -43.22
C GLN A 239 -39.52 18.40 -42.93
N SER A 240 -39.14 19.19 -41.92
CA SER A 240 -37.74 19.31 -41.50
C SER A 240 -37.21 18.11 -40.72
N GLU A 241 -38.09 17.35 -40.07
CA GLU A 241 -37.74 16.12 -39.36
C GLU A 241 -37.61 14.94 -40.34
N ASP A 242 -38.53 14.84 -41.31
CA ASP A 242 -38.51 13.79 -42.35
C ASP A 242 -37.31 13.93 -43.31
N GLU A 243 -36.82 15.17 -43.56
CA GLU A 243 -35.60 15.41 -44.36
C GLU A 243 -34.30 15.09 -43.59
N GLN A 244 -34.34 14.97 -42.27
CA GLN A 244 -33.18 14.66 -41.41
C GLN A 244 -33.01 13.17 -41.09
N GLU A 245 -34.09 12.37 -41.17
CA GLU A 245 -34.02 10.91 -41.00
C GLU A 245 -33.56 10.15 -42.27
N ALA A 246 -33.51 10.80 -43.44
CA ALA A 246 -33.18 10.14 -44.70
C ALA A 246 -31.68 10.02 -45.03
N ASP A 247 -30.77 10.49 -44.16
CA ASP A 247 -29.32 10.58 -44.44
C ASP A 247 -28.47 9.78 -43.41
N GLY A 248 -29.08 8.84 -42.69
CA GLY A 248 -28.48 8.22 -41.49
C GLY A 248 -28.39 6.69 -41.45
N GLU A 249 -28.62 5.97 -42.54
CA GLU A 249 -28.47 4.50 -42.58
C GLU A 249 -27.53 4.07 -43.74
N GLU A 250 -26.77 2.99 -43.51
CA GLU A 250 -25.70 2.33 -44.31
C GLU A 250 -24.25 2.75 -43.93
N GLU A 251 -23.26 1.88 -43.66
CA GLU A 251 -23.04 0.42 -43.66
C GLU A 251 -21.67 0.21 -42.96
N ASP A 252 -21.42 -0.93 -42.31
CA ASP A 252 -20.08 -1.55 -42.27
C ASP A 252 -20.23 -3.02 -41.86
N ASP A 253 -20.33 -3.87 -42.90
CA ASP A 253 -20.43 -5.32 -42.87
C ASP A 253 -19.04 -6.00 -42.88
N GLU A 254 -19.08 -7.26 -42.47
CA GLU A 254 -17.98 -8.20 -42.23
C GLU A 254 -17.21 -8.63 -43.50
N ASP A 255 -15.87 -8.58 -43.48
CA ASP A 255 -15.03 -9.14 -44.54
C ASP A 255 -14.57 -10.58 -44.24
N GLU A 256 -15.13 -11.53 -45.00
CA GLU A 256 -14.82 -12.96 -45.05
C GLU A 256 -13.59 -13.26 -45.94
N TYR A 257 -12.73 -14.17 -45.46
CA TYR A 257 -11.49 -14.61 -46.07
C TYR A 257 -11.75 -15.64 -47.20
N GLU A 258 -11.33 -15.38 -48.43
CA GLU A 258 -11.04 -16.44 -49.41
C GLU A 258 -9.78 -16.15 -50.22
N GLY A 259 -8.81 -17.06 -50.13
CA GLY A 259 -7.52 -16.95 -50.80
C GLY A 259 -7.49 -17.66 -52.15
N LYS A 260 -6.66 -17.16 -53.07
CA LYS A 260 -6.05 -17.98 -54.11
C LYS A 260 -4.67 -17.46 -54.53
N HIS A 261 -3.76 -18.42 -54.60
CA HIS A 261 -2.36 -18.37 -55.02
C HIS A 261 -2.16 -17.86 -56.45
N GLU A 262 -1.00 -17.21 -56.68
CA GLU A 262 -0.10 -17.39 -57.84
C GLU A 262 1.16 -16.53 -57.59
N GLU A 263 2.27 -17.12 -57.14
CA GLU A 263 3.37 -17.70 -57.92
C GLU A 263 4.44 -16.66 -58.35
N TRP A 264 5.66 -16.91 -57.85
CA TRP A 264 6.86 -16.07 -57.88
C TRP A 264 7.57 -16.04 -59.25
N GLN A 265 8.27 -14.94 -59.59
CA GLN A 265 9.71 -14.92 -60.01
C GLN A 265 10.23 -13.51 -60.39
N PRO A 266 11.58 -13.26 -60.46
CA PRO A 266 12.22 -12.25 -59.60
C PRO A 266 13.15 -11.24 -60.32
N MET A 267 13.82 -10.41 -59.50
CA MET A 267 15.21 -9.92 -59.63
C MET A 267 15.46 -8.52 -60.23
N GLY A 268 16.33 -7.76 -59.55
CA GLY A 268 17.01 -6.55 -60.02
C GLY A 268 16.88 -5.39 -59.02
N GLU A 269 17.73 -5.29 -58.00
CA GLU A 269 19.02 -4.59 -58.07
C GLU A 269 18.87 -3.09 -58.41
N VAL A 270 18.95 -2.19 -57.43
CA VAL A 270 20.09 -1.27 -57.25
C VAL A 270 19.94 -0.38 -56.01
N ASP A 271 21.11 -0.19 -55.40
CA ASP A 271 21.45 0.49 -54.16
C ASP A 271 21.17 1.99 -54.11
N ALA A 272 21.00 2.41 -52.86
CA ALA A 272 21.57 3.60 -52.21
C ALA A 272 22.57 4.45 -53.04
N LEU A 273 22.28 5.76 -53.15
CA LEU A 273 23.12 6.89 -52.68
C LEU A 273 22.78 8.21 -53.42
N ARG A 274 22.25 9.16 -52.64
CA ARG A 274 22.84 10.50 -52.43
C ARG A 274 23.55 11.16 -53.63
N ARG A 275 22.89 12.14 -54.26
CA ARG A 275 23.37 13.53 -54.56
C ARG A 275 22.57 14.17 -55.70
N ARG A 276 21.86 15.27 -55.43
CA ARG A 276 22.11 16.61 -56.01
C ARG A 276 21.01 17.59 -55.61
N GLY A 277 21.45 18.71 -55.03
CA GLY A 277 20.66 19.92 -54.90
C GLY A 277 21.17 20.82 -53.78
N LEU A 278 22.23 21.59 -54.04
CA LEU A 278 22.39 22.99 -53.60
C LEU A 278 23.82 23.54 -53.90
N ASN A 279 23.85 24.49 -54.84
CA ASN A 279 24.61 25.76 -54.95
C ASN A 279 26.05 25.93 -54.40
N VAL A 280 27.03 26.13 -55.32
CA VAL A 280 27.87 27.35 -55.67
C VAL A 280 28.39 28.27 -54.53
N PRO A 281 29.53 29.05 -54.61
CA PRO A 281 30.69 29.23 -55.55
C PRO A 281 32.11 29.02 -54.89
N GLU A 282 33.24 28.82 -55.62
CA GLU A 282 34.32 29.79 -56.04
C GLU A 282 35.02 30.52 -54.83
N GLU A 283 36.33 30.70 -54.63
CA GLU A 283 37.55 30.78 -55.46
C GLU A 283 38.82 30.83 -54.53
N ASP A 284 39.98 30.38 -55.04
CA ASP A 284 41.40 30.73 -54.80
C ASP A 284 41.99 31.12 -53.42
N THR A 285 42.90 30.30 -52.88
CA THR A 285 44.38 30.40 -52.98
C THR A 285 45.09 29.35 -52.12
#